data_AF-A0A1K2FR87-F1
#
_entry.id   AF-A0A1K2FR87-F1
#
_cell.length_a   1.000
_cell.length_b   1.000
_cell.length_c   1.000
_cell.angle_alpha   90.00
_cell.angle_beta   90.00
_cell.angle_gamma   90.00
#
_symmetry.space_group_name_H-M   'P 1'
#
loop_
_entity.id
_entity.type
_entity.pdbx_description
1 polymer ?
#
loop_
_entity_poly.entity_id
_entity_poly.type
_entity_poly.pdbx_seq_one_letter_code
_entity_poly.pdbx_strand_id
1 'polypeptide(L)'
;MSGDHTALQLPEGSWWDWDVVEWNAGRLRLGSGHDLAYAHHLELVFADPVLVRCPSSFHDPVFRAPTQQEVRLVADQAGETPSVVVAFEADAGGPEPASCLIAAGKLDIVEGTVFRYWREPATGERLAPWVRPPGKR
;
A
#
# COMPACT_ATOMS: atom_id res chain seq x y z
N MET A 1 15.13 11.10 18.98
CA MET A 1 14.27 12.17 18.42
C MET A 1 13.12 11.45 17.76
N SER A 2 11.91 11.49 18.32
CA SER A 2 10.73 10.95 17.63
C SER A 2 10.47 11.82 16.41
N GLY A 3 10.51 11.26 15.21
CA GLY A 3 9.92 11.90 14.06
C GLY A 3 8.41 11.98 14.29
N ASP A 4 7.80 13.12 13.97
CA ASP A 4 6.34 13.22 13.95
C ASP A 4 5.82 12.36 12.81
N HIS A 5 5.33 11.17 13.15
CA HIS A 5 4.58 10.34 12.22
C HIS A 5 3.16 10.92 12.09
N THR A 6 2.92 11.65 11.00
CA THR A 6 1.62 12.25 10.69
C THR A 6 0.75 11.29 9.89
N ALA A 7 -0.55 11.60 9.78
CA ALA A 7 -1.46 10.84 8.92
C ALA A 7 -1.02 10.97 7.46
N LEU A 8 -0.93 9.84 6.75
CA LEU A 8 -0.64 9.81 5.31
C LEU A 8 -1.67 10.67 4.55
N GLN A 9 -1.18 11.55 3.70
CA GLN A 9 -2.01 12.33 2.79
C GLN A 9 -1.90 11.75 1.38
N LEU A 10 -3.04 11.41 0.80
CA LEU A 10 -3.12 10.91 -0.57
C LEU A 10 -3.44 12.05 -1.55
N PRO A 11 -3.06 11.91 -2.84
CA PRO A 11 -3.57 12.79 -3.88
C PRO A 11 -5.09 12.69 -4.00
N GLU A 12 -5.71 13.70 -4.60
CA GLU A 12 -7.16 13.68 -4.87
C GLU A 12 -7.51 12.54 -5.84
N GLY A 13 -8.55 11.77 -5.52
CA GLY A 13 -9.05 10.71 -6.39
C GLY A 13 -9.93 9.70 -5.66
N SER A 14 -10.51 8.79 -6.44
CA SER A 14 -11.40 7.74 -5.94
C SER A 14 -10.59 6.50 -5.53
N TRP A 15 -9.95 6.56 -4.36
CA TRP A 15 -9.08 5.51 -3.82
C TRP A 15 -9.81 4.63 -2.80
N TRP A 16 -10.86 3.96 -3.23
CA TRP A 16 -11.68 3.15 -2.33
C TRP A 16 -11.34 1.67 -2.39
N ASP A 17 -11.01 1.09 -3.55
CA ASP A 17 -10.53 -0.28 -3.63
C ASP A 17 -9.02 -0.37 -3.47
N TRP A 18 -8.56 -1.36 -2.72
CA TRP A 18 -7.13 -1.60 -2.48
C TRP A 18 -6.80 -3.09 -2.49
N ASP A 19 -5.62 -3.42 -3.02
CA ASP A 19 -5.01 -4.74 -2.85
C ASP A 19 -3.47 -4.70 -2.82
N VAL A 20 -2.89 -5.84 -2.47
CA VAL A 20 -1.44 -6.07 -2.56
C VAL A 20 -1.07 -6.42 -4.00
N VAL A 21 -0.33 -5.53 -4.65
CA VAL A 21 0.19 -5.71 -6.01
C VAL A 21 1.53 -6.47 -6.02
N GLU A 22 2.37 -6.24 -5.02
CA GLU A 22 3.67 -6.91 -4.89
C GLU A 22 4.03 -7.02 -3.41
N TRP A 23 4.51 -8.19 -2.98
CA TRP A 23 5.08 -8.33 -1.65
C TRP A 23 6.27 -9.30 -1.66
N ASN A 24 7.43 -8.78 -1.25
CA ASN A 24 8.66 -9.53 -1.03
C ASN A 24 9.49 -8.86 0.09
N ALA A 25 10.66 -9.41 0.37
CA ALA A 25 11.52 -8.94 1.47
C ALA A 25 11.96 -7.47 1.36
N GLY A 26 12.06 -6.92 0.14
CA GLY A 26 12.51 -5.54 -0.07
C GLY A 26 11.37 -4.57 -0.41
N ARG A 27 10.15 -5.06 -0.62
CA ARG A 27 9.05 -4.22 -1.11
C ARG A 27 7.67 -4.76 -0.75
N LEU A 28 6.82 -3.84 -0.30
CA LEU A 28 5.38 -3.98 -0.34
C LEU A 28 4.83 -2.90 -1.28
N ARG A 29 3.97 -3.28 -2.23
CA ARG A 29 3.24 -2.35 -3.09
C ARG A 29 1.75 -2.61 -2.93
N LEU A 30 1.02 -1.58 -2.52
CA LEU A 30 -0.43 -1.54 -2.54
C LEU A 30 -0.89 -0.78 -3.78
N GLY A 31 -1.92 -1.26 -4.47
CA GLY A 31 -2.54 -0.59 -5.61
C GLY A 31 -3.97 -0.17 -5.30
N SER A 32 -4.38 1.00 -5.79
CA SER A 32 -5.73 1.54 -5.56
C SER A 32 -6.36 2.18 -6.80
N GLY A 33 -7.69 2.10 -6.84
CA GLY A 33 -8.53 2.72 -7.85
C GLY A 33 -10.00 2.67 -7.47
N HIS A 34 -10.85 3.07 -8.41
CA HIS A 34 -12.30 2.96 -8.23
C HIS A 34 -12.84 1.55 -8.56
N ASP A 35 -12.10 0.76 -9.32
CA ASP A 35 -12.38 -0.64 -9.62
C ASP A 35 -11.03 -1.26 -10.01
N LEU A 36 -10.67 -2.37 -9.36
CA LEU A 36 -9.41 -3.07 -9.60
C LEU A 36 -9.53 -4.16 -10.66
N ALA A 37 -10.65 -4.31 -11.37
CA ALA A 37 -10.80 -5.35 -12.39
C ALA A 37 -9.84 -5.16 -13.58
N TYR A 38 -9.62 -3.91 -14.02
CA TYR A 38 -8.90 -3.62 -15.25
C TYR A 38 -7.60 -2.86 -15.04
N ALA A 39 -7.58 -1.91 -14.11
CA ALA A 39 -6.42 -1.08 -13.83
C ALA A 39 -6.46 -0.58 -12.39
N HIS A 40 -5.36 0.00 -11.94
CA HIS A 40 -5.33 0.87 -10.78
C HIS A 40 -4.54 2.13 -11.13
N HIS A 41 -4.72 3.20 -10.36
CA HIS A 41 -4.20 4.53 -10.70
C HIS A 41 -3.37 5.17 -9.59
N LEU A 42 -3.33 4.55 -8.42
CA LEU A 42 -2.49 4.94 -7.30
C LEU A 42 -1.73 3.71 -6.78
N GLU A 43 -0.44 3.88 -6.46
CA GLU A 43 0.33 2.89 -5.73
C GLU A 43 0.97 3.50 -4.47
N LEU A 44 0.92 2.79 -3.36
CA LEU A 44 1.76 3.03 -2.19
C LEU A 44 2.89 2.01 -2.20
N VAL A 45 4.12 2.49 -2.40
CA VAL A 45 5.31 1.64 -2.50
C VAL A 45 6.15 1.80 -1.24
N PHE A 46 6.13 0.79 -0.40
CA PHE A 46 6.94 0.71 0.81
C PHE A 46 8.24 -0.06 0.51
N ALA A 47 9.38 0.59 0.72
CA ALA A 47 10.70 -0.05 0.58
C ALA A 47 11.19 -0.55 1.95
N ASP A 48 11.79 -1.74 1.96
CA ASP A 48 12.30 -2.41 3.14
C ASP A 48 11.25 -2.50 4.26
N PRO A 49 10.11 -3.18 4.01
CA PRO A 49 9.05 -3.31 5.00
C PRO A 49 9.51 -4.16 6.20
N VAL A 50 9.39 -3.63 7.41
CA VAL A 50 9.77 -4.31 8.65
C VAL A 50 8.57 -4.84 9.44
N LEU A 51 7.39 -4.26 9.21
CA LEU A 51 6.11 -4.74 9.73
C LEU A 51 5.02 -4.53 8.68
N VAL A 52 4.22 -5.56 8.43
CA VAL A 52 3.02 -5.49 7.60
C VAL A 52 1.87 -6.16 8.33
N ARG A 53 0.93 -5.35 8.83
CA ARG A 53 -0.37 -5.78 9.33
C ARG A 53 -1.43 -5.16 8.45
N CYS A 54 -1.78 -5.84 7.37
CA CYS A 54 -2.71 -5.34 6.36
C CYS A 54 -3.34 -6.55 5.65
N PRO A 55 -4.66 -6.56 5.40
CA PRO A 55 -5.30 -7.53 4.53
C PRO A 55 -4.71 -7.51 3.11
N SER A 56 -4.82 -8.62 2.38
CA SER A 56 -4.39 -8.67 0.97
C SER A 56 -5.27 -7.83 0.04
N SER A 57 -6.51 -7.54 0.46
CA SER A 57 -7.50 -6.71 -0.23
C SER A 57 -8.41 -6.04 0.80
N PHE A 58 -8.76 -4.78 0.59
CA PHE A 58 -9.59 -3.99 1.51
C PHE A 58 -10.21 -2.79 0.80
N HIS A 59 -11.18 -2.15 1.47
CA HIS A 59 -11.93 -1.01 0.96
C HIS A 59 -11.90 0.18 1.93
N ASP A 60 -12.12 1.38 1.39
CA ASP A 60 -12.35 2.64 2.12
C ASP A 60 -11.36 2.90 3.28
N PRO A 61 -10.02 2.92 3.03
CA PRO A 61 -9.07 3.13 4.11
C PRO A 61 -9.15 4.56 4.67
N VAL A 62 -9.20 4.64 6.00
CA VAL A 62 -9.12 5.90 6.74
C VAL A 62 -7.74 5.99 7.38
N PHE A 63 -6.85 6.75 6.73
CA PHE A 63 -5.49 6.98 7.23
C PHE A 63 -5.49 7.91 8.44
N ARG A 64 -4.72 7.54 9.46
CA ARG A 64 -4.56 8.32 10.70
C ARG A 64 -3.10 8.38 11.11
N ALA A 65 -2.78 9.32 12.00
CA ALA A 65 -1.48 9.29 12.64
C ALA A 65 -1.36 8.01 13.48
N PRO A 66 -0.23 7.29 13.44
CA PRO A 66 0.00 6.16 14.32
C PRO A 66 0.07 6.66 15.77
N THR A 67 -0.46 5.86 16.67
CA THR A 67 -0.37 6.12 18.11
C THR A 67 1.06 5.91 18.60
N GLN A 68 1.41 6.54 19.73
CA GLN A 68 2.72 6.33 20.37
C GLN A 68 2.96 4.85 20.74
N GLN A 69 1.91 4.10 21.05
CA GLN A 69 2.02 2.67 21.34
C GLN A 69 2.34 1.85 20.08
N GLU A 70 1.70 2.14 18.95
CA GLU A 70 2.00 1.51 17.67
C GLU A 70 3.45 1.79 17.23
N VAL A 71 3.90 3.04 17.36
CA VAL A 71 5.29 3.42 17.04
C VAL A 71 6.30 2.68 17.92
N ARG A 72 6.04 2.55 19.23
CA ARG A 72 6.90 1.79 20.15
C ARG A 72 6.94 0.30 19.80
N LEU A 73 5.78 -0.30 19.53
CA LEU A 73 5.69 -1.71 19.13
C LEU A 73 6.53 -1.98 17.88
N VAL A 74 6.45 -1.09 16.89
CA VAL A 74 7.24 -1.19 15.68
C VAL A 74 8.74 -1.06 15.98
N ALA A 75 9.13 -0.08 16.80
CA ALA A 75 10.54 0.14 17.16
C ALA A 75 11.15 -1.05 17.92
N ASP A 76 10.39 -1.65 18.85
CA ASP A 76 10.82 -2.82 19.60
C ASP A 76 11.01 -4.04 18.68
N GLN A 77 10.15 -4.19 17.66
CA GLN A 77 10.22 -5.31 16.71
C GLN A 77 11.34 -5.13 15.67
N ALA A 78 11.57 -3.90 15.20
CA ALA A 78 12.58 -3.58 14.19
C ALA A 78 13.98 -3.36 14.78
N GLY A 79 14.10 -3.15 16.09
CA GLY A 79 15.36 -2.81 16.77
C GLY A 79 15.76 -1.33 16.63
N GLU A 80 15.04 -0.57 15.81
CA GLU A 80 15.14 0.87 15.65
C GLU A 80 13.78 1.45 15.24
N THR A 81 13.57 2.76 15.40
CA THR A 81 12.34 3.41 14.91
C THR A 81 12.39 3.57 13.39
N PRO A 82 11.47 2.92 12.63
CA PRO A 82 11.46 3.05 11.18
C PRO A 82 11.11 4.47 10.76
N SER A 83 11.64 4.89 9.61
CA SER A 83 11.39 6.23 9.09
C SER A 83 9.92 6.43 8.69
N VAL A 84 9.22 5.35 8.31
CA VAL A 84 7.81 5.38 7.93
C VAL A 84 7.00 4.42 8.79
N VAL A 85 5.91 4.94 9.36
CA VAL A 85 4.86 4.16 10.03
C VAL A 85 3.51 4.69 9.56
N VAL A 86 2.73 3.86 8.87
CA VAL A 86 1.40 4.17 8.36
C VAL A 86 0.37 3.35 9.11
N ALA A 87 -0.59 4.03 9.73
CA ALA A 87 -1.74 3.42 10.38
C ALA A 87 -3.03 3.82 9.66
N PHE A 88 -3.94 2.87 9.51
CA PHE A 88 -5.24 3.11 8.91
C PHE A 88 -6.25 2.05 9.36
N GLU A 89 -7.52 2.41 9.32
CA GLU A 89 -8.63 1.46 9.44
C GLU A 89 -9.18 1.21 8.04
N ALA A 90 -9.59 -0.02 7.72
CA ALA A 90 -10.18 -0.34 6.42
C ALA A 90 -11.26 -1.41 6.52
N ASP A 91 -12.23 -1.40 5.61
CA ASP A 91 -13.15 -2.51 5.47
C ASP A 91 -12.43 -3.70 4.81
N ALA A 92 -12.42 -4.84 5.50
CA ALA A 92 -11.81 -6.08 5.02
C ALA A 92 -12.83 -7.22 4.85
N GLY A 93 -14.12 -6.89 4.76
CA GLY A 93 -15.23 -7.85 4.67
C GLY A 93 -15.59 -8.53 5.99
N GLY A 94 -15.03 -8.04 7.11
CA GLY A 94 -15.34 -8.50 8.47
C GLY A 94 -16.49 -7.71 9.11
N PRO A 95 -16.94 -8.12 10.32
CA PRO A 95 -17.98 -7.39 11.05
C PRO A 95 -17.51 -6.01 11.56
N GLU A 96 -16.21 -5.82 11.70
CA GLU A 96 -15.58 -4.57 12.15
C GLU A 96 -14.45 -4.20 11.18
N PRO A 97 -14.14 -2.90 11.03
CA PRO A 97 -12.98 -2.45 10.27
C PRO A 97 -11.68 -3.08 10.79
N ALA A 98 -10.78 -3.42 9.87
CA ALA A 98 -9.46 -3.95 10.18
C ALA A 98 -8.50 -2.81 10.51
N SER A 99 -7.95 -2.83 11.73
CA SER A 99 -6.84 -1.94 12.11
C SER A 99 -5.53 -2.40 11.47
N CYS A 100 -5.00 -1.56 10.59
CA CYS A 100 -3.82 -1.84 9.79
C CYS A 100 -2.63 -1.00 10.24
N LEU A 101 -1.43 -1.59 10.17
CA LEU A 101 -0.18 -0.95 10.52
C LEU A 101 0.95 -1.45 9.61
N ILE A 102 1.57 -0.54 8.88
CA ILE A 102 2.70 -0.82 7.98
C ILE A 102 3.88 0.04 8.41
N ALA A 103 5.05 -0.57 8.57
CA ALA A 103 6.29 0.13 8.84
C ALA A 103 7.37 -0.26 7.84
N ALA A 104 8.12 0.74 7.37
CA ALA A 104 9.08 0.58 6.29
C ALA A 104 10.20 1.63 6.37
N GLY A 105 11.29 1.40 5.63
CA GLY A 105 12.36 2.38 5.47
C GLY A 105 11.95 3.61 4.67
N LYS A 106 11.07 3.44 3.67
CA LYS A 106 10.59 4.52 2.80
C LYS A 106 9.19 4.24 2.27
N LEU A 107 8.44 5.30 1.98
CA LEU A 107 7.17 5.28 1.26
C LEU A 107 7.25 6.22 0.07
N ASP A 108 6.92 5.71 -1.12
CA ASP A 108 6.64 6.49 -2.32
C ASP A 108 5.16 6.38 -2.67
N ILE A 109 4.51 7.51 -2.95
CA ILE A 109 3.15 7.59 -3.47
C ILE A 109 3.25 7.84 -4.97
N VAL A 110 2.74 6.92 -5.78
CA VAL A 110 2.90 6.96 -7.23
C VAL A 110 1.54 6.98 -7.91
N GLU A 111 1.23 8.08 -8.58
CA GLU A 111 0.07 8.19 -9.47
C GLU A 111 0.42 7.70 -10.88
N GLY A 112 -0.51 6.99 -11.51
CA GLY A 112 -0.37 6.54 -12.90
C GLY A 112 -1.10 5.23 -13.17
N THR A 113 -1.45 5.01 -14.43
CA THR A 113 -2.25 3.85 -14.84
C THR A 113 -1.42 2.58 -14.91
N VAL A 114 -1.86 1.56 -14.17
CA VAL A 114 -1.28 0.21 -14.18
C VAL A 114 -2.35 -0.79 -14.60
N PHE A 115 -2.23 -1.36 -15.80
CA PHE A 115 -3.18 -2.34 -16.31
C PHE A 115 -2.97 -3.72 -15.67
N ARG A 116 -4.09 -4.37 -15.37
CA ARG A 116 -4.16 -5.72 -14.78
C ARG A 116 -4.46 -6.81 -15.81
N TYR A 117 -4.51 -6.42 -17.09
CA TYR A 117 -4.64 -7.29 -18.25
C TYR A 117 -3.58 -6.95 -19.29
N TRP A 118 -3.31 -7.88 -20.21
CA TRP A 118 -2.34 -7.63 -21.27
C TRP A 118 -2.86 -6.61 -22.28
N ARG A 119 -2.07 -5.56 -22.48
CA ARG A 119 -2.13 -4.64 -23.61
C ARG A 119 -0.77 -3.97 -23.80
N GLU A 120 -0.57 -3.28 -24.92
CA GLU A 120 0.60 -2.41 -25.08
C GLU A 120 0.39 -1.13 -24.22
N PRO A 121 1.28 -0.84 -23.26
CA PRO A 121 1.20 0.39 -22.48
C PRO A 121 1.75 1.57 -23.30
N ALA A 122 1.08 2.72 -23.22
CA ALA A 122 1.62 3.98 -23.70
C ALA A 122 2.70 4.53 -22.75
N THR A 123 3.36 5.62 -23.13
CA THR A 123 4.35 6.29 -22.27
C THR A 123 3.74 6.67 -20.93
N GLY A 124 4.34 6.19 -19.84
CA GLY A 124 3.88 6.44 -18.47
C GLY A 124 2.85 5.42 -17.96
N GLU A 125 2.27 4.59 -18.83
CA GLU A 125 1.44 3.46 -18.42
C GLU A 125 2.31 2.24 -18.07
N ARG A 126 1.84 1.39 -17.17
CA ARG A 126 2.52 0.15 -16.78
C ARG A 126 1.59 -1.04 -16.83
N LEU A 127 2.17 -2.24 -16.80
CA LEU A 127 1.44 -3.48 -16.56
C LEU A 127 1.73 -3.96 -15.14
N ALA A 128 0.74 -4.54 -14.48
CA ALA A 128 0.92 -5.16 -13.18
C ALA A 128 1.93 -6.33 -13.27
N PRO A 129 2.68 -6.65 -12.20
CA PRO A 129 3.82 -7.59 -12.27
C PRO A 129 3.47 -9.02 -12.75
N TRP A 130 2.23 -9.45 -12.55
CA TRP A 130 1.72 -10.75 -12.97
C TRP A 130 1.21 -10.80 -14.41
N VAL A 131 1.05 -9.65 -15.07
CA VAL A 131 0.53 -9.59 -16.44
C VAL A 131 1.62 -10.05 -17.42
N ARG A 132 1.29 -11.02 -18.26
CA ARG A 132 2.19 -11.60 -19.28
C ARG A 132 1.62 -11.43 -20.68
N PRO A 133 2.47 -11.34 -21.72
CA PRO A 133 2.02 -11.39 -23.10
C PRO A 133 1.26 -12.68 -23.40
N PRO A 134 0.19 -12.65 -24.21
CA PRO A 134 -0.48 -13.84 -24.67
C PRO A 134 0.52 -14.72 -25.41
N GLY A 135 0.46 -16.04 -25.17
CA GLY A 135 1.34 -17.02 -25.81
C GLY A 135 2.69 -17.27 -25.12
N LYS A 136 2.99 -16.62 -23.99
CA LYS A 136 4.12 -17.01 -23.12
C LYS A 136 3.57 -17.64 -21.83
N ARG A 137 3.69 -18.97 -21.71
CA ARG A 137 3.46 -19.72 -20.46
C ARG A 137 4.73 -19.72 -19.61
#